data_AF-A0A7C9CJR2-F1
#
_entry.id   AF-A0A7C9CJR2-F1
#
_cell.length_a   1.000
_cell.length_b   1.000
_cell.length_c   1.000
_cell.angle_alpha   90.00
_cell.angle_beta   90.00
_cell.angle_gamma   90.00
#
_symmetry.space_group_name_H-M   'P 1'
#
loop_
_entity.id
_entity.type
_entity.pdbx_description
1 polymer ?
#
loop_
_entity_poly.entity_id
_entity_poly.type
_entity_poly.pdbx_seq_one_letter_code
_entity_poly.pdbx_strand_id
1 'polypeptide(L)'
;PKEVFETLKNQTVELVFTAHPTQSVRRSLLQKHARIRNSLNQLYAKDISPNDKQELDEALQREMQAAFHTDDIRRFQPTPQDEMRAGMSYIRDTIWKGVPKFLRRVDTALKNIGINERVPYNAPLIQFSSWMGGDRDGMDSVFRNYL
;
A
#
# COMPACT_ATOMS: atom_id res chain seq x y z
N PRO A 1 27.52 -14.31 9.78
CA PRO A 1 26.34 -13.87 10.57
C PRO A 1 26.50 -12.49 11.22
N LYS A 2 27.58 -12.26 11.99
CA LYS A 2 27.82 -10.96 12.66
C LYS A 2 28.00 -9.82 11.66
N GLU A 3 28.81 -10.02 10.62
CA GLU A 3 29.01 -9.05 9.54
C GLU A 3 27.69 -8.66 8.84
N VAL A 4 26.83 -9.65 8.54
CA VAL A 4 25.49 -9.42 7.96
C VAL A 4 24.63 -8.55 8.88
N PHE A 5 24.67 -8.78 10.19
CA PHE A 5 23.92 -7.99 11.16
C PHE A 5 24.44 -6.55 11.27
N GLU A 6 25.75 -6.35 11.26
CA GLU A 6 26.37 -5.01 11.27
C GLU A 6 26.02 -4.22 9.99
N THR A 7 26.14 -4.86 8.82
CA THR A 7 25.78 -4.22 7.54
C THR A 7 24.31 -3.84 7.51
N LEU A 8 23.43 -4.72 8.01
CA LEU A 8 22.00 -4.46 8.04
C LEU A 8 21.66 -3.28 8.94
N LYS A 9 22.32 -3.11 10.10
CA LYS A 9 22.10 -1.95 10.98
C LYS A 9 22.42 -0.60 10.32
N ASN A 10 23.37 -0.58 9.38
CA ASN A 10 23.82 0.62 8.68
C ASN A 10 23.16 0.79 7.30
N GLN A 11 22.30 -0.14 6.89
CA GLN A 11 21.62 -0.08 5.60
C GLN A 11 20.36 0.79 5.71
N THR A 12 20.19 1.67 4.73
CA THR A 12 18.98 2.45 4.53
C THR A 12 18.47 2.23 3.12
N VAL A 13 17.20 1.86 2.98
CA VAL A 13 16.49 1.83 1.70
C VAL A 13 15.48 2.96 1.69
N GLU A 14 15.66 3.91 0.78
CA GLU A 14 14.72 5.02 0.59
C GLU A 14 13.80 4.73 -0.61
N LEU A 15 12.48 4.79 -0.37
CA LEU A 15 11.45 4.60 -1.38
C LEU A 15 10.77 5.94 -1.66
N VAL A 16 10.94 6.45 -2.89
CA VAL A 16 10.38 7.74 -3.30
C VAL A 16 9.07 7.53 -4.05
N PHE A 17 7.96 8.02 -3.49
CA PHE A 17 6.67 8.05 -4.16
C PHE A 17 6.60 9.17 -5.17
N THR A 18 6.46 8.79 -6.44
CA THR A 18 6.16 9.71 -7.54
C THR A 18 4.66 9.70 -7.85
N ALA A 19 4.19 10.77 -8.48
CA ALA A 19 2.86 10.76 -9.07
C ALA A 19 2.80 9.65 -10.13
N HIS A 20 1.72 8.88 -10.17
CA HIS A 20 1.52 7.91 -11.23
C HIS A 20 0.80 8.62 -12.38
N PRO A 21 1.49 8.93 -13.50
CA PRO A 21 1.01 9.87 -14.52
C PRO A 21 -0.31 9.46 -15.18
N THR A 22 -0.68 8.18 -15.08
CA THR A 22 -1.87 7.59 -15.69
C THR A 22 -2.80 6.86 -14.73
N GLN A 23 -2.69 7.03 -13.39
CA GLN A 23 -3.57 6.29 -12.46
C GLN A 23 -4.97 6.91 -12.41
N SER A 24 -5.71 6.69 -13.48
CA SER A 24 -7.10 7.09 -13.70
C SER A 24 -8.07 6.33 -12.78
N VAL A 25 -7.63 5.22 -12.19
CA VAL A 25 -8.47 4.41 -11.30
C VAL A 25 -8.81 5.18 -10.02
N ARG A 26 -10.11 5.26 -9.72
CA ARG A 26 -10.61 5.95 -8.53
C ARG A 26 -10.31 5.13 -7.27
N ARG A 27 -10.05 5.80 -6.14
CA ARG A 27 -9.83 5.16 -4.83
C ARG A 27 -10.99 4.24 -4.43
N SER A 28 -12.22 4.64 -4.77
CA SER A 28 -13.41 3.82 -4.55
C SER A 28 -13.32 2.46 -5.25
N LEU A 29 -12.78 2.41 -6.47
CA LEU A 29 -12.61 1.15 -7.21
C LEU A 29 -11.51 0.28 -6.58
N LEU A 30 -10.38 0.87 -6.15
CA LEU A 30 -9.34 0.14 -5.42
C LEU A 30 -9.87 -0.49 -4.12
N GLN A 31 -10.73 0.22 -3.39
CA GLN A 31 -11.39 -0.31 -2.20
C GLN A 31 -12.33 -1.47 -2.54
N LYS A 32 -13.09 -1.39 -3.65
CA LYS A 32 -13.92 -2.49 -4.13
C LYS A 32 -13.08 -3.72 -4.49
N HIS A 33 -11.98 -3.54 -5.22
CA HIS A 33 -11.05 -4.64 -5.52
C HIS A 33 -10.44 -5.27 -4.26
N ALA A 34 -10.13 -4.47 -3.24
CA ALA A 34 -9.64 -5.00 -1.96
C ALA A 34 -10.71 -5.85 -1.24
N ARG A 35 -11.99 -5.41 -1.27
CA ARG A 35 -13.11 -6.19 -0.71
C ARG A 35 -13.34 -7.49 -1.47
N ILE A 36 -13.36 -7.44 -2.81
CA ILE A 36 -13.46 -8.62 -3.68
C ILE A 36 -12.36 -9.64 -3.34
N ARG A 37 -11.11 -9.19 -3.23
CA ARG A 37 -9.98 -10.05 -2.85
C ARG A 37 -10.17 -10.68 -1.47
N ASN A 38 -10.67 -9.91 -0.50
CA ASN A 38 -10.91 -10.42 0.86
C ASN A 38 -12.04 -11.45 0.90
N SER A 39 -13.15 -11.22 0.18
CA SER A 39 -14.25 -12.18 0.06
C SER A 39 -13.79 -13.49 -0.58
N LEU A 40 -13.01 -13.41 -1.66
CA LEU A 40 -12.42 -14.60 -2.30
C LEU A 40 -11.51 -15.37 -1.33
N ASN A 41 -10.63 -14.67 -0.60
CA ASN A 41 -9.77 -15.33 0.39
C ASN A 41 -10.56 -16.04 1.50
N GLN A 42 -11.71 -15.49 1.91
CA GLN A 42 -12.57 -16.11 2.93
C GLN A 42 -13.36 -17.30 2.38
N LEU A 43 -13.85 -17.21 1.14
CA LEU A 43 -14.56 -18.31 0.44
C LEU A 43 -13.70 -19.57 0.32
N TYR A 44 -12.39 -19.43 0.16
CA TYR A 44 -11.43 -20.54 0.09
C TYR A 44 -10.77 -20.87 1.45
N ALA A 45 -11.26 -20.32 2.56
CA ALA A 45 -10.80 -20.72 3.88
C ALA A 45 -11.18 -22.18 4.17
N LYS A 46 -10.31 -22.88 4.88
CA LYS A 46 -10.60 -24.24 5.37
C LYS A 46 -11.70 -24.12 6.43
N ASP A 47 -12.76 -24.93 6.31
CA ASP A 47 -13.87 -25.04 7.28
C ASP A 47 -14.88 -23.87 7.32
N ILE A 48 -15.30 -23.39 6.13
CA ILE A 48 -16.40 -22.42 6.01
C ILE A 48 -17.79 -23.09 6.14
N SER A 49 -18.68 -22.50 6.94
CA SER A 49 -20.08 -22.93 7.05
C SER A 49 -20.85 -22.67 5.75
N PRO A 50 -21.85 -23.50 5.38
CA PRO A 50 -22.71 -23.23 4.22
C PRO A 50 -23.40 -21.86 4.27
N ASN A 51 -23.81 -21.40 5.45
CA ASN A 51 -24.44 -20.09 5.63
C ASN A 51 -23.44 -18.95 5.38
N ASP A 52 -22.25 -19.03 5.99
CA ASP A 52 -21.19 -18.02 5.79
C ASP A 52 -20.77 -17.95 4.32
N LYS A 53 -20.72 -19.12 3.64
CA LYS A 53 -20.43 -19.19 2.22
C LYS A 53 -21.49 -18.46 1.39
N GLN A 54 -22.77 -18.68 1.68
CA GLN A 54 -23.85 -17.97 0.99
C GLN A 54 -23.77 -16.46 1.20
N GLU A 55 -23.56 -16.00 2.45
CA GLU A 55 -23.41 -14.58 2.75
C GLU A 55 -22.21 -13.96 2.03
N LEU A 56 -21.08 -14.68 1.95
CA LEU A 56 -19.88 -14.24 1.24
C LEU A 56 -20.06 -14.21 -0.27
N ASP A 57 -20.77 -15.17 -0.86
CA ASP A 57 -21.11 -15.18 -2.28
C ASP A 57 -22.02 -13.98 -2.62
N GLU A 58 -23.04 -13.70 -1.79
CA GLU A 58 -23.90 -12.52 -1.95
C GLU A 58 -23.13 -11.21 -1.78
N ALA A 59 -22.19 -11.13 -0.83
CA ALA A 59 -21.32 -9.98 -0.66
C ALA A 59 -20.37 -9.78 -1.85
N LEU A 60 -19.80 -10.86 -2.38
CA LEU A 60 -18.93 -10.83 -3.55
C LEU A 60 -19.68 -10.34 -4.80
N GLN A 61 -20.88 -10.87 -5.05
CA GLN A 61 -21.73 -10.44 -6.18
C GLN A 61 -22.07 -8.96 -6.08
N ARG A 62 -22.45 -8.47 -4.89
CA ARG A 62 -22.73 -7.03 -4.66
C ARG A 62 -21.51 -6.16 -4.96
N GLU A 63 -20.32 -6.54 -4.51
CA GLU A 63 -19.11 -5.75 -4.76
C GLU A 63 -18.68 -5.79 -6.23
N MET A 64 -18.82 -6.94 -6.91
CA MET A 64 -18.58 -7.06 -8.35
C MET A 64 -19.54 -6.19 -9.15
N GLN A 65 -20.84 -6.24 -8.84
CA GLN A 65 -21.84 -5.41 -9.50
C GLN A 65 -21.57 -3.92 -9.26
N ALA A 66 -21.23 -3.54 -8.03
CA ALA A 66 -20.93 -2.16 -7.69
C ALA A 66 -19.62 -1.67 -8.34
N ALA A 67 -18.63 -2.55 -8.57
CA ALA A 67 -17.44 -2.21 -9.35
C ALA A 67 -17.79 -2.02 -10.82
N PHE A 68 -18.56 -2.93 -11.42
CA PHE A 68 -18.96 -2.88 -12.82
C PHE A 68 -19.78 -1.63 -13.20
N HIS A 69 -20.64 -1.16 -12.30
CA HIS A 69 -21.44 0.06 -12.53
C HIS A 69 -20.71 1.36 -12.14
N THR A 70 -19.46 1.27 -11.64
CA THR A 70 -18.65 2.45 -11.33
C THR A 70 -17.76 2.75 -12.52
N ASP A 71 -17.89 3.94 -13.12
CA ASP A 71 -16.95 4.41 -14.15
C ASP A 71 -15.51 4.37 -13.63
N ASP A 72 -14.68 3.50 -14.23
CA ASP A 72 -13.27 3.30 -13.87
C ASP A 72 -12.42 4.55 -14.16
N ILE A 73 -12.84 5.33 -15.16
CA ILE A 73 -12.08 6.43 -15.72
C ILE A 73 -12.44 7.75 -15.00
N ARG A 74 -11.42 8.43 -14.49
CA ARG A 74 -11.54 9.83 -14.07
C ARG A 74 -11.75 10.70 -15.30
N ARG A 75 -12.82 11.50 -15.30
CA ARG A 75 -13.17 12.43 -16.39
C ARG A 75 -12.26 13.68 -16.44
N PHE A 76 -11.54 13.96 -15.35
CA PHE A 76 -10.61 15.08 -15.22
C PHE A 76 -9.28 14.62 -14.62
N GLN A 77 -8.18 15.26 -15.03
CA GLN A 77 -6.88 15.03 -14.40
C GLN A 77 -6.95 15.38 -12.90
N PRO A 78 -6.35 14.56 -12.02
CA PRO A 78 -6.28 14.87 -10.60
C PRO A 78 -5.46 16.13 -10.36
N THR A 79 -5.84 16.89 -9.33
CA THR A 79 -4.99 17.99 -8.85
C THR A 79 -3.76 17.42 -8.12
N PRO A 80 -2.64 18.16 -8.03
CA PRO A 80 -1.48 17.74 -7.24
C PRO A 80 -1.84 17.36 -5.79
N GLN A 81 -2.81 18.07 -5.19
CA GLN A 81 -3.32 17.77 -3.86
C GLN A 81 -4.06 16.42 -3.80
N ASP A 82 -4.77 16.05 -4.87
CA ASP A 82 -5.45 14.75 -4.95
C ASP A 82 -4.46 13.60 -5.11
N GLU A 83 -3.36 13.80 -5.86
CA GLU A 83 -2.28 12.83 -5.97
C GLU A 83 -1.58 12.62 -4.64
N MET A 84 -1.24 13.70 -3.92
CA MET A 84 -0.69 13.63 -2.57
C MET A 84 -1.62 12.86 -1.62
N ARG A 85 -2.93 13.17 -1.62
CA ARG A 85 -3.91 12.44 -0.79
C ARG A 85 -4.00 10.96 -1.17
N ALA A 86 -3.95 10.63 -2.46
CA ALA A 86 -3.95 9.26 -2.93
C ALA A 86 -2.70 8.50 -2.45
N GLY A 87 -1.51 9.08 -2.61
CA GLY A 87 -0.26 8.52 -2.12
C GLY A 87 -0.25 8.29 -0.61
N MET A 88 -0.69 9.27 0.17
CA MET A 88 -0.81 9.15 1.63
C MET A 88 -1.79 8.07 2.07
N SER A 89 -2.78 7.73 1.23
CA SER A 89 -3.70 6.62 1.52
C SER A 89 -2.99 5.27 1.48
N TYR A 90 -2.06 5.04 0.55
CA TYR A 90 -1.25 3.82 0.53
C TYR A 90 -0.36 3.69 1.76
N ILE A 91 0.21 4.82 2.23
CA ILE A 91 1.02 4.85 3.45
C ILE A 91 0.18 4.38 4.64
N ARG A 92 -1.00 4.95 4.81
CA ARG A 92 -1.92 4.65 5.92
C ARG A 92 -2.49 3.23 5.85
N ASP A 93 -3.00 2.84 4.69
CA ASP A 93 -3.82 1.64 4.55
C ASP A 93 -2.96 0.37 4.46
N THR A 94 -1.74 0.47 3.90
CA THR A 94 -0.86 -0.69 3.64
C THR A 94 0.49 -0.59 4.36
N ILE A 95 1.26 0.49 4.12
CA ILE A 95 2.67 0.55 4.52
C ILE A 95 2.82 0.62 6.04
N TRP A 96 1.95 1.37 6.71
CA TRP A 96 1.92 1.50 8.17
C TRP A 96 1.86 0.14 8.88
N LYS A 97 1.11 -0.81 8.32
CA LYS A 97 1.02 -2.18 8.85
C LYS A 97 2.10 -3.10 8.26
N GLY A 98 2.55 -2.83 7.04
CA GLY A 98 3.53 -3.62 6.30
C GLY A 98 4.95 -3.53 6.86
N VAL A 99 5.43 -2.32 7.17
CA VAL A 99 6.81 -2.09 7.63
C VAL A 99 7.11 -2.83 8.94
N PRO A 100 6.29 -2.73 10.01
CA PRO A 100 6.54 -3.49 11.23
C PRO A 100 6.49 -5.00 11.01
N LYS A 101 5.62 -5.49 10.11
CA LYS A 101 5.54 -6.92 9.75
C LYS A 101 6.79 -7.39 9.01
N PHE A 102 7.34 -6.56 8.14
CA PHE A 102 8.61 -6.83 7.46
C PHE A 102 9.78 -6.89 8.45
N LEU A 103 9.94 -5.88 9.32
CA LEU A 103 11.02 -5.87 10.32
C LEU A 103 10.97 -7.08 11.25
N ARG A 104 9.77 -7.54 11.65
CA ARG A 104 9.61 -8.80 12.40
C ARG A 104 10.08 -10.03 11.62
N ARG A 105 9.92 -10.07 10.29
CA ARG A 105 10.43 -11.16 9.45
C ARG A 105 11.95 -11.12 9.36
N VAL A 106 12.55 -9.93 9.34
CA VAL A 106 14.01 -9.75 9.41
C VAL A 106 14.55 -10.28 10.74
N ASP A 107 13.93 -9.93 11.88
CA ASP A 107 14.31 -10.47 13.20
C ASP A 107 14.27 -12.01 13.22
N THR A 108 13.22 -12.63 12.65
CA THR A 108 13.11 -14.10 12.57
C THR A 108 14.20 -14.70 11.68
N ALA A 109 14.52 -14.08 10.55
CA ALA A 109 15.59 -14.54 9.66
C ALA A 109 16.97 -14.44 10.32
N LEU A 110 17.23 -13.36 11.08
CA LEU A 110 18.46 -13.19 11.85
C LEU A 110 18.63 -14.28 12.92
N LYS A 111 17.55 -14.63 13.63
CA LYS A 111 17.56 -15.74 14.60
C LYS A 111 17.94 -17.07 13.95
N ASN A 112 17.41 -17.35 12.76
CA ASN A 112 17.68 -18.60 12.05
C ASN A 112 19.15 -18.75 11.62
N ILE A 113 19.88 -17.65 11.47
CA ILE A 113 21.32 -17.66 11.16
C ILE A 113 22.22 -17.52 12.41
N GLY A 114 21.63 -17.64 13.61
CA GLY A 114 22.35 -17.63 14.89
C GLY A 114 22.54 -16.25 15.53
N ILE A 115 21.83 -15.21 15.07
CA ILE A 115 21.82 -13.88 15.70
C ILE A 115 20.60 -13.76 16.61
N ASN A 116 20.81 -13.77 17.93
CA ASN A 116 19.73 -13.67 18.92
C ASN A 116 19.31 -12.22 19.24
N GLU A 117 19.99 -11.25 18.64
CA GLU A 117 19.66 -9.82 18.74
C GLU A 117 18.63 -9.41 17.69
N ARG A 118 17.80 -8.43 18.03
CA ARG A 118 16.87 -7.81 17.08
C ARG A 118 17.51 -6.61 16.42
N VAL A 119 16.99 -6.23 15.25
CA VAL A 119 17.37 -4.95 14.64
C VAL A 119 16.96 -3.81 15.59
N PRO A 120 17.84 -2.83 15.88
CA PRO A 120 17.49 -1.69 16.72
C PRO A 120 16.25 -0.96 16.17
N TYR A 121 15.32 -0.61 17.04
CA TYR A 121 14.06 0.05 16.65
C TYR A 121 14.26 1.44 16.03
N ASN A 122 15.42 2.05 16.29
CA ASN A 122 15.84 3.35 15.77
C ASN A 122 16.65 3.23 14.47
N ALA A 123 16.95 2.02 13.98
CA ALA A 123 17.64 1.85 12.71
C ALA A 123 16.71 2.24 11.55
N PRO A 124 17.08 3.22 10.71
CA PRO A 124 16.22 3.70 9.62
C PRO A 124 16.27 2.78 8.40
N LEU A 125 15.97 1.49 8.58
CA LEU A 125 16.11 0.47 7.54
C LEU A 125 15.33 0.79 6.26
N ILE A 126 14.13 1.37 6.43
CA ILE A 126 13.26 1.78 5.34
C ILE A 126 12.78 3.20 5.61
N GLN A 127 13.01 4.08 4.64
CA GLN A 127 12.52 5.44 4.63
C GLN A 127 11.60 5.67 3.43
N PHE A 128 10.66 6.59 3.57
CA PHE A 128 9.73 6.95 2.51
C PHE A 128 9.78 8.45 2.28
N SER A 129 9.96 8.83 1.02
CA SER A 129 9.97 10.21 0.54
C SER A 129 8.93 10.36 -0.56
N SER A 130 8.58 11.59 -0.94
CA SER A 130 7.61 11.81 -2.01
C SER A 130 7.92 13.04 -2.85
N TRP A 131 7.69 12.92 -4.15
CA TRP A 131 7.73 14.00 -5.13
C TRP A 131 6.34 14.54 -5.48
N MET A 132 5.27 13.91 -4.99
CA MET A 132 3.89 14.36 -5.24
C MET A 132 3.66 15.75 -4.64
N GLY A 133 3.47 16.75 -5.49
CA GLY A 133 3.25 18.14 -5.11
C GLY A 133 4.52 18.98 -4.88
N GLY A 134 5.70 18.37 -4.96
CA GLY A 134 6.99 19.08 -4.90
C GLY A 134 7.68 19.20 -6.27
N ASP A 135 7.51 18.19 -7.13
CA ASP A 135 8.08 18.18 -8.47
C ASP A 135 7.35 19.16 -9.40
N ARG A 136 8.13 20.00 -10.09
CA ARG A 136 7.66 21.08 -10.97
C ARG A 136 8.22 20.97 -12.38
N ASP A 137 9.04 19.98 -12.67
CA ASP A 137 9.65 19.83 -13.99
C ASP A 137 8.58 19.47 -15.03
N GLY A 138 8.32 20.41 -15.95
CA GLY A 138 7.38 20.24 -17.06
C GLY A 138 5.89 20.56 -16.78
N MET A 139 5.53 21.08 -15.60
CA MET A 139 4.14 21.47 -15.27
C MET A 139 3.91 22.99 -15.39
N ASP A 140 3.63 23.47 -16.60
CA ASP A 140 3.53 24.90 -16.93
C ASP A 140 2.24 25.63 -16.51
N SER A 141 1.25 25.02 -15.83
CA SER A 141 -0.06 25.71 -15.68
C SER A 141 -0.95 25.45 -14.45
N VAL A 142 -0.51 24.85 -13.34
CA VAL A 142 -1.46 24.56 -12.22
C VAL A 142 -1.02 25.02 -10.82
N PHE A 143 0.25 25.37 -10.60
CA PHE A 143 0.75 25.66 -9.24
C PHE A 143 0.65 27.13 -8.76
N ARG A 144 0.11 28.05 -9.56
CA ARG A 144 0.22 29.49 -9.25
C ARG A 144 -0.79 30.05 -8.24
N ASN A 145 -1.87 29.33 -7.90
CA ASN A 145 -3.02 29.88 -7.15
C ASN A 145 -3.38 29.14 -5.83
N TYR A 146 -2.48 28.36 -5.23
CA TYR A 146 -2.79 27.61 -3.98
C TYR A 146 -1.78 27.82 -2.85
N LEU A 147 -1.08 28.96 -2.84
CA LEU A 147 -0.36 29.51 -1.68
C LEU A 147 -0.97 30.88 -1.34
#